data_AF-A0A956AG61-F1
#
_entry.id   AF-A0A956AG61-F1
#
_cell.length_a   1.000
_cell.length_b   1.000
_cell.length_c   1.000
_cell.angle_alpha   90.00
_cell.angle_beta   90.00
_cell.angle_gamma   90.00
#
_symmetry.space_group_name_H-M   'P 1'
#
loop_
_entity.id
_entity.type
_entity.pdbx_description
1 polymer ?
#
loop_
_entity_poly.entity_id
_entity_poly.type
_entity_poly.pdbx_seq_one_letter_code
_entity_poly.pdbx_strand_id
1 'polypeptide(L)'
;MSGFGGRRRGRKALLGAMGALLATPALAEDRFELENFRPMPNQGDHYLSNMSARPTPHGQWTLELFGSFADDPLVAVRASDDERLGSIVSSQLVGRLLGSVSLWDRFELGLDIPVIASQDGDSPIPGLADSELPEHDLGIGDIRLVPRLTLFSTETRTDPSGFSIALAAATYLPTGNAANYQGEGGVRVEPRLAMDYALKSGVRINANAGYMLRPDHQAFRNLEVSDTLTWGAALDLPLGTPKVHLVPEVFGGAALEGDSIDAEEMPIEVVAGLKILPTESFIITLGGGAGVVQGFGTPDYRAFFGLSYRHQPDNDPDGDGILGDADQCPDEPEDKDGFEDANGCPDLDNDQDGIPDTADQCPNEAEDKDG
;
A
#
# COMPACT_ATOMS: atom_id res chain seq x y z
N MET A 1 11.61 9.77 69.61
CA MET A 1 11.17 8.38 69.85
C MET A 1 10.40 7.97 68.60
N SER A 2 10.66 6.93 67.83
CA SER A 2 11.60 5.80 67.84
C SER A 2 11.36 5.11 66.48
N GLY A 3 12.41 4.76 65.74
CA GLY A 3 12.30 4.19 64.39
C GLY A 3 12.35 2.65 64.35
N PHE A 4 12.25 2.10 63.12
CA PHE A 4 12.78 0.82 62.60
C PHE A 4 12.66 0.94 61.05
N GLY A 5 13.60 0.60 60.16
CA GLY A 5 14.78 -0.25 60.22
C GLY A 5 14.63 -1.39 59.20
N GLY A 6 15.20 -1.27 57.99
CA GLY A 6 15.23 -2.40 57.03
C GLY A 6 15.73 -2.07 55.62
N ARG A 7 17.05 -2.11 55.40
CA ARG A 7 17.69 -2.15 54.07
C ARG A 7 17.60 -3.57 53.49
N ARG A 8 17.18 -3.71 52.22
CA ARG A 8 17.64 -4.80 51.34
C ARG A 8 17.95 -4.24 49.95
N ARG A 9 19.21 -4.42 49.54
CA ARG A 9 19.73 -4.22 48.18
C ARG A 9 19.20 -5.35 47.29
N GLY A 10 18.66 -4.99 46.13
CA GLY A 10 18.39 -5.91 45.03
C GLY A 10 18.79 -5.24 43.72
N ARG A 11 19.79 -5.83 43.05
CA ARG A 11 20.26 -5.46 41.70
C ARG A 11 19.10 -5.56 40.69
N LYS A 12 18.88 -4.51 39.89
CA LYS A 12 18.17 -4.56 38.60
C LYS A 12 18.88 -3.55 37.68
N ALA A 13 19.67 -4.07 36.74
CA ALA A 13 19.32 -4.17 35.32
C ALA A 13 19.29 -2.78 34.65
N LEU A 14 20.35 -2.47 33.89
CA LEU A 14 20.32 -1.41 32.88
C LEU A 14 19.20 -1.78 31.88
N LEU A 15 18.10 -1.04 31.88
CA LEU A 15 17.23 -0.93 30.72
C LEU A 15 17.59 0.36 30.00
N GLY A 16 17.88 0.23 28.71
CA GLY A 16 18.11 1.33 27.80
C GLY A 16 16.89 2.25 27.75
N ALA A 17 17.15 3.55 27.78
CA ALA A 17 16.17 4.57 27.49
C ALA A 17 15.92 4.58 25.98
N MET A 18 14.93 3.81 25.51
CA MET A 18 14.21 4.17 24.30
C MET A 18 13.23 5.26 24.71
N GLY A 19 13.51 6.49 24.25
CA GLY A 19 12.63 7.63 24.44
C GLY A 19 11.30 7.35 23.76
N ALA A 20 10.28 7.04 24.56
CA ALA A 20 8.90 7.18 24.14
C ALA A 20 8.65 8.68 23.90
N LEU A 21 8.51 9.09 22.64
CA LEU A 21 7.72 10.28 22.34
C LEU A 21 6.30 9.96 22.79
N LEU A 22 5.97 10.36 24.02
CA LEU A 22 4.60 10.44 24.46
C LEU A 22 3.99 11.63 23.73
N ALA A 23 3.33 11.36 22.59
CA ALA A 23 2.34 12.27 22.06
C ALA A 23 1.29 12.45 23.15
N THR A 24 1.15 13.67 23.67
CA THR A 24 0.01 14.02 24.51
C THR A 24 -1.23 13.88 23.64
N PRO A 25 -2.28 13.14 24.07
CA PRO A 25 -3.55 13.20 23.36
C PRO A 25 -4.03 14.65 23.46
N ALA A 26 -4.04 15.34 22.31
CA ALA A 26 -4.89 16.52 22.20
C ALA A 26 -6.30 16.06 22.56
N LEU A 27 -7.04 16.89 23.32
CA LEU A 27 -8.44 16.62 23.63
C LEU A 27 -9.14 16.24 22.33
N ALA A 28 -9.59 14.98 22.23
CA ALA A 28 -10.26 14.47 21.05
C ALA A 28 -11.55 15.27 20.87
N GLU A 29 -11.56 16.17 19.89
CA GLU A 29 -12.82 16.50 19.23
C GLU A 29 -13.17 15.27 18.39
N ASP A 30 -14.39 14.76 18.52
CA ASP A 30 -14.89 13.61 17.79
C ASP A 30 -14.94 13.92 16.28
N ARG A 31 -13.80 13.72 15.59
CA ARG A 31 -13.61 14.03 14.18
C ARG A 31 -12.68 13.01 13.54
N PHE A 32 -13.09 12.57 12.35
CA PHE A 32 -12.51 11.47 11.60
C PHE A 32 -11.62 11.95 10.44
N GLU A 33 -10.81 11.04 9.87
CA GLU A 33 -10.04 11.30 8.67
C GLU A 33 -10.96 11.33 7.45
N LEU A 34 -10.85 12.38 6.63
CA LEU A 34 -11.76 12.58 5.51
C LEU A 34 -11.43 11.76 4.27
N GLU A 35 -10.18 11.39 4.04
CA GLU A 35 -9.78 10.81 2.76
C GLU A 35 -10.23 9.36 2.61
N ASN A 36 -11.10 9.02 1.66
CA ASN A 36 -11.41 7.62 1.33
C ASN A 36 -10.40 7.01 0.34
N PHE A 37 -10.03 7.75 -0.71
CA PHE A 37 -9.04 7.33 -1.70
C PHE A 37 -7.61 7.42 -1.14
N ARG A 38 -6.98 6.27 -0.95
CA ARG A 38 -5.62 6.17 -0.42
C ARG A 38 -4.75 5.34 -1.37
N PRO A 39 -4.03 5.98 -2.31
CA PRO A 39 -3.25 5.26 -3.32
C PRO A 39 -2.24 4.32 -2.65
N MET A 40 -2.09 3.10 -3.16
CA MET A 40 -1.11 2.15 -2.64
C MET A 40 0.31 2.59 -3.03
N PRO A 41 1.32 2.40 -2.16
CA PRO A 41 2.70 2.41 -2.61
C PRO A 41 2.91 1.37 -3.72
N ASN A 42 3.97 1.53 -4.52
CA ASN A 42 4.26 0.66 -5.67
C ASN A 42 3.13 0.68 -6.72
N GLN A 43 2.82 1.87 -7.22
CA GLN A 43 1.87 2.10 -8.33
C GLN A 43 2.26 1.37 -9.62
N GLY A 44 3.48 0.83 -9.73
CA GLY A 44 3.86 -0.05 -10.84
C GLY A 44 3.24 -1.44 -10.78
N ASP A 45 2.89 -1.94 -9.58
CA ASP A 45 2.35 -3.30 -9.40
C ASP A 45 0.95 -3.32 -8.81
N HIS A 46 0.63 -2.38 -7.92
CA HIS A 46 -0.70 -2.18 -7.37
C HIS A 46 -1.64 -1.50 -8.38
N TYR A 47 -2.91 -1.34 -8.05
CA TYR A 47 -3.88 -0.61 -8.88
C TYR A 47 -3.78 0.88 -8.56
N LEU A 48 -4.85 1.56 -8.16
CA LEU A 48 -4.74 2.90 -7.62
C LEU A 48 -4.74 2.80 -6.09
N SER A 49 -5.90 2.64 -5.46
CA SER A 49 -6.04 2.40 -4.02
C SER A 49 -6.15 0.92 -3.66
N ASN A 50 -6.55 0.07 -4.61
CA ASN A 50 -6.61 -1.37 -4.44
C ASN A 50 -5.22 -1.99 -4.46
N MET A 51 -4.99 -2.95 -3.54
CA MET A 51 -3.73 -3.66 -3.52
C MET A 51 -3.74 -4.84 -4.51
N SER A 52 -2.59 -5.12 -5.13
CA SER A 52 -2.33 -6.37 -5.85
C SER A 52 -1.95 -7.49 -4.87
N ALA A 53 -2.38 -8.69 -5.19
CA ALA A 53 -2.02 -9.94 -4.56
C ALA A 53 -0.73 -10.57 -5.11
N ARG A 54 -0.19 -10.06 -6.22
CA ARG A 54 0.95 -10.66 -6.93
C ARG A 54 2.24 -10.65 -6.11
N PRO A 55 3.12 -11.65 -6.30
CA PRO A 55 4.47 -11.60 -5.75
C PRO A 55 5.23 -10.42 -6.37
N THR A 56 6.05 -9.75 -5.56
CA THR A 56 6.93 -8.66 -5.99
C THR A 56 8.39 -9.07 -5.74
N PRO A 57 9.31 -8.87 -6.71
CA PRO A 57 10.68 -9.38 -6.60
C PRO A 57 11.43 -8.92 -5.35
N HIS A 58 12.21 -9.82 -4.74
CA HIS A 58 13.07 -9.52 -3.62
C HIS A 58 14.07 -8.41 -3.98
N GLY A 59 14.17 -7.37 -3.14
CA GLY A 59 15.06 -6.25 -3.38
C GLY A 59 14.45 -5.14 -4.24
N GLN A 60 13.26 -5.36 -4.83
CA GLN A 60 12.51 -4.28 -5.45
C GLN A 60 12.15 -3.23 -4.39
N TRP A 61 12.39 -1.96 -4.72
CA TRP A 61 11.90 -0.85 -3.92
C TRP A 61 11.33 0.25 -4.80
N THR A 62 10.40 1.01 -4.24
CA THR A 62 9.73 2.12 -4.92
C THR A 62 9.79 3.39 -4.10
N LEU A 63 9.81 4.53 -4.79
CA LEU A 63 9.67 5.86 -4.23
C LEU A 63 8.77 6.68 -5.14
N GLU A 64 7.73 7.28 -4.58
CA GLU A 64 6.68 7.91 -5.38
C GLU A 64 6.22 9.22 -4.75
N LEU A 65 5.99 10.21 -5.61
CA LEU A 65 5.28 11.44 -5.27
C LEU A 65 3.90 11.36 -5.88
N PHE A 66 2.86 11.52 -5.05
CA PHE A 66 1.48 11.40 -5.50
C PHE A 66 0.64 12.57 -4.97
N GLY A 67 0.00 13.32 -5.85
CA GLY A 67 -0.90 14.42 -5.49
C GLY A 67 -2.35 14.08 -5.82
N SER A 68 -3.27 14.44 -4.94
CA SER A 68 -4.71 14.32 -5.15
C SER A 68 -5.45 15.57 -4.70
N PHE A 69 -6.38 16.01 -5.53
CA PHE A 69 -7.32 17.09 -5.23
C PHE A 69 -8.74 16.49 -5.13
N ALA A 70 -9.49 16.91 -4.12
CA ALA A 70 -10.87 16.53 -3.88
C ALA A 70 -11.74 17.77 -3.69
N ASP A 71 -12.90 17.79 -4.36
CA ASP A 71 -13.89 18.87 -4.32
C ASP A 71 -15.10 18.44 -3.49
N ASP A 72 -15.54 19.30 -2.58
CA ASP A 72 -16.62 19.06 -1.63
C ASP A 72 -16.58 17.68 -0.93
N PRO A 73 -15.43 17.21 -0.40
CA PRO A 73 -15.37 15.90 0.26
C PRO A 73 -16.17 15.83 1.58
N LEU A 74 -16.56 16.98 2.16
CA LEU A 74 -17.43 17.03 3.33
C LEU A 74 -18.42 18.19 3.26
N VAL A 75 -19.70 17.87 3.11
CA VAL A 75 -20.80 18.85 3.06
C VAL A 75 -21.73 18.71 4.26
N ALA A 76 -22.28 19.84 4.69
CA ALA A 76 -23.35 19.87 5.69
C ALA A 76 -24.70 19.87 4.97
N VAL A 77 -25.57 18.94 5.35
CA VAL A 77 -26.95 18.84 4.84
C VAL A 77 -27.95 18.94 5.99
N ARG A 78 -29.15 19.42 5.71
CA ARG A 78 -30.23 19.46 6.70
C ARG A 78 -30.95 18.12 6.74
N ALA A 79 -30.95 17.46 7.91
CA ALA A 79 -31.54 16.14 8.11
C ALA A 79 -33.06 16.02 7.81
N SER A 80 -33.79 17.11 7.61
CA SER A 80 -35.23 17.07 7.35
C SER A 80 -35.61 16.90 5.88
N ASP A 81 -34.75 17.38 4.97
CA ASP A 81 -35.06 17.57 3.54
C ASP A 81 -33.81 17.44 2.63
N ASP A 82 -32.68 17.02 3.19
CA ASP A 82 -31.38 16.87 2.53
C ASP A 82 -30.90 18.14 1.81
N GLU A 83 -31.39 19.33 2.24
CA GLU A 83 -30.95 20.59 1.67
C GLU A 83 -29.49 20.85 2.06
N ARG A 84 -28.62 21.07 1.06
CA ARG A 84 -27.23 21.46 1.27
C ARG A 84 -27.15 22.82 1.97
N LEU A 85 -26.52 22.85 3.14
CA LEU A 85 -26.35 24.05 3.97
C LEU A 85 -25.01 24.77 3.70
N GLY A 86 -23.99 24.03 3.27
CA GLY A 86 -22.65 24.54 2.95
C GLY A 86 -21.62 23.42 2.95
N SER A 87 -20.37 23.74 2.63
CA SER A 87 -19.25 22.78 2.66
C SER A 87 -18.40 22.95 3.89
N ILE A 88 -18.34 21.93 4.75
CA ILE A 88 -17.42 21.91 5.91
C ILE A 88 -15.98 21.86 5.39
N VAL A 89 -15.75 21.03 4.37
CA VAL A 89 -14.52 21.03 3.58
C VAL A 89 -14.94 21.13 2.11
N SER A 90 -14.71 22.31 1.50
CA SER A 90 -15.04 22.60 0.11
C SER A 90 -13.96 22.13 -0.86
N SER A 91 -12.71 22.09 -0.43
CA SER A 91 -11.63 21.49 -1.21
C SER A 91 -10.50 20.98 -0.33
N GLN A 92 -9.81 19.94 -0.81
CA GLN A 92 -8.63 19.41 -0.15
C GLN A 92 -7.57 19.02 -1.19
N LEU A 93 -6.35 19.53 -1.03
CA LEU A 93 -5.19 19.14 -1.81
C LEU A 93 -4.22 18.37 -0.91
N VAL A 94 -3.94 17.11 -1.28
CA VAL A 94 -3.05 16.23 -0.52
C VAL A 94 -1.88 15.81 -1.40
N GLY A 95 -0.67 16.06 -0.91
CA GLY A 95 0.57 15.52 -1.46
C GLY A 95 1.05 14.34 -0.62
N ARG A 96 1.47 13.27 -1.25
CA ARG A 96 1.89 12.03 -0.59
C ARG A 96 3.31 11.67 -1.01
N LEU A 97 4.10 11.24 -0.04
CA LEU A 97 5.34 10.52 -0.27
C LEU A 97 5.08 9.04 0.01
N LEU A 98 5.10 8.23 -1.04
CA LEU A 98 4.91 6.79 -0.97
C LEU A 98 6.24 6.09 -1.18
N GLY A 99 6.41 4.93 -0.55
CA GLY A 99 7.52 4.05 -0.84
C GLY A 99 7.22 2.62 -0.43
N SER A 100 7.90 1.68 -1.05
CA SER A 100 7.80 0.27 -0.66
C SER A 100 9.14 -0.45 -0.80
N VAL A 101 9.29 -1.56 -0.08
CA VAL A 101 10.38 -2.51 -0.24
C VAL A 101 9.83 -3.93 -0.24
N SER A 102 10.29 -4.76 -1.18
CA SER A 102 9.87 -6.15 -1.34
C SER A 102 10.95 -7.13 -0.88
N LEU A 103 10.55 -8.17 -0.18
CA LEU A 103 11.42 -9.18 0.43
C LEU A 103 10.90 -10.60 0.13
N TRP A 104 11.83 -11.52 -0.16
CA TRP A 104 11.56 -12.96 -0.36
C TRP A 104 10.46 -13.26 -1.39
N ASP A 105 10.32 -12.42 -2.42
CA ASP A 105 9.34 -12.53 -3.50
C ASP A 105 7.86 -12.58 -3.06
N ARG A 106 7.57 -12.29 -1.79
CA ARG A 106 6.24 -12.51 -1.21
C ARG A 106 5.83 -11.44 -0.24
N PHE A 107 6.78 -10.81 0.44
CA PHE A 107 6.50 -9.78 1.43
C PHE A 107 6.79 -8.41 0.84
N GLU A 108 5.87 -7.46 1.00
CA GLU A 108 6.12 -6.05 0.70
C GLU A 108 5.78 -5.21 1.93
N LEU A 109 6.66 -4.27 2.27
CA LEU A 109 6.37 -3.23 3.27
C LEU A 109 6.22 -1.88 2.56
N GLY A 110 4.98 -1.38 2.53
CA GLY A 110 4.66 -0.04 2.06
C GLY A 110 4.67 1.01 3.18
N LEU A 111 4.98 2.25 2.81
CA LEU A 111 4.91 3.46 3.63
C LEU A 111 4.20 4.55 2.83
N ASP A 112 3.31 5.29 3.48
CA ASP A 112 2.56 6.41 2.92
C ASP A 112 2.51 7.55 3.93
N ILE A 113 3.09 8.69 3.54
CA ILE A 113 3.14 9.92 4.34
C ILE A 113 2.29 10.98 3.62
N PRO A 114 1.04 11.22 4.08
CA PRO A 114 0.19 12.28 3.55
C PRO A 114 0.51 13.64 4.14
N VAL A 115 0.55 14.66 3.28
CA VAL A 115 0.68 16.07 3.62
C VAL A 115 -0.51 16.81 3.02
N ILE A 116 -1.37 17.35 3.88
CA ILE A 116 -2.50 18.19 3.50
C ILE A 116 -1.93 19.56 3.18
N ALA A 117 -1.78 19.85 1.89
CA ALA A 117 -1.14 21.06 1.39
C ALA A 117 -2.09 22.27 1.47
N SER A 118 -3.38 22.07 1.26
CA SER A 118 -4.44 23.07 1.46
C SER A 118 -5.77 22.39 1.77
N GLN A 119 -6.58 23.04 2.59
CA GLN A 119 -7.93 22.60 2.93
C GLN A 119 -8.82 23.82 3.17
N ASP A 120 -9.83 24.01 2.34
CA ASP A 120 -10.74 25.16 2.41
C ASP A 120 -12.16 24.70 2.78
N GLY A 121 -13.01 25.62 3.22
CA GLY A 121 -14.39 25.37 3.62
C GLY A 121 -15.18 26.67 3.78
N ASP A 122 -16.50 26.55 3.88
CA ASP A 122 -17.39 27.68 4.07
C ASP A 122 -17.40 28.14 5.53
N SER A 123 -17.39 29.45 5.75
CA SER A 123 -17.64 30.04 7.07
C SER A 123 -18.34 31.41 6.91
N PRO A 124 -19.53 31.62 7.50
CA PRO A 124 -20.28 30.69 8.36
C PRO A 124 -21.11 29.65 7.57
N ILE A 125 -21.42 28.51 8.18
CA ILE A 125 -22.41 27.54 7.68
C ILE A 125 -23.66 27.58 8.57
N PRO A 126 -24.88 27.76 8.02
CA PRO A 126 -26.10 27.79 8.82
C PRO A 126 -26.27 26.53 9.68
N GLY A 127 -26.41 26.72 11.00
CA GLY A 127 -26.63 25.63 11.96
C GLY A 127 -25.36 24.93 12.46
N LEU A 128 -24.16 25.42 12.09
CA LEU A 128 -22.87 25.03 12.65
C LEU A 128 -22.23 26.21 13.37
N ALA A 129 -21.62 25.96 14.53
CA ALA A 129 -20.80 26.94 15.23
C ALA A 129 -19.41 27.04 14.58
N ASP A 130 -18.78 28.21 14.64
CA ASP A 130 -17.42 28.40 14.09
C ASP A 130 -16.39 27.44 14.71
N SER A 131 -16.59 27.01 15.97
CA SER A 131 -15.75 26.01 16.64
C SER A 131 -15.90 24.59 16.08
N GLU A 132 -16.98 24.30 15.36
CA GLU A 132 -17.20 23.01 14.70
C GLU A 132 -16.55 22.95 13.31
N LEU A 133 -16.03 24.06 12.79
CA LEU A 133 -15.35 24.12 11.49
C LEU A 133 -13.85 23.88 11.66
N PRO A 134 -13.18 23.24 10.69
CA PRO A 134 -11.75 22.99 10.78
C PRO A 134 -10.96 24.28 10.58
N GLU A 135 -9.77 24.35 11.17
CA GLU A 135 -8.80 25.40 10.82
C GLU A 135 -8.18 25.05 9.45
N HIS A 136 -8.16 26.01 8.51
CA HIS A 136 -7.71 25.84 7.11
C HIS A 136 -6.18 25.75 6.97
N ASP A 137 -5.54 24.93 7.79
CA ASP A 137 -4.09 24.87 7.95
C ASP A 137 -3.44 23.73 7.16
N LEU A 138 -2.19 23.96 6.74
CA LEU A 138 -1.31 22.92 6.23
C LEU A 138 -1.02 21.91 7.35
N GLY A 139 -1.12 20.63 7.03
CA GLY A 139 -0.98 19.57 8.02
C GLY A 139 -0.33 18.31 7.46
N ILE A 140 0.01 17.41 8.38
CA ILE A 140 0.33 16.02 8.05
C ILE A 140 -0.91 15.19 8.34
N GLY A 141 -1.16 14.17 7.53
CA GLY A 141 -2.22 13.22 7.83
C GLY A 141 -1.72 12.05 8.69
N ASP A 142 -2.55 11.03 8.85
CA ASP A 142 -2.13 9.78 9.49
C ASP A 142 -1.17 9.00 8.58
N ILE A 143 0.06 8.78 9.05
CA ILE A 143 1.06 7.99 8.34
C ILE A 143 0.60 6.53 8.29
N ARG A 144 0.64 5.93 7.10
CA ARG A 144 0.19 4.55 6.88
C ARG A 144 1.36 3.62 6.57
N LEU A 145 1.43 2.50 7.29
CA LEU A 145 2.34 1.38 7.04
C LEU A 145 1.55 0.21 6.48
N VAL A 146 2.04 -0.45 5.44
CA VAL A 146 1.31 -1.53 4.75
C VAL A 146 2.20 -2.76 4.59
N PRO A 147 2.34 -3.60 5.63
CA PRO A 147 2.87 -4.94 5.46
C PRO A 147 1.89 -5.79 4.65
N ARG A 148 2.37 -6.39 3.57
CA ARG A 148 1.62 -7.25 2.65
C ARG A 148 2.38 -8.56 2.45
N LEU A 149 1.65 -9.67 2.39
CA LEU A 149 2.18 -11.00 2.16
C LEU A 149 1.34 -11.72 1.10
N THR A 150 1.95 -12.06 -0.04
CA THR A 150 1.40 -12.99 -1.01
C THR A 150 1.40 -14.39 -0.41
N LEU A 151 0.20 -14.93 -0.18
CA LEU A 151 -0.01 -16.26 0.37
C LEU A 151 0.12 -17.34 -0.69
N PHE A 152 -0.40 -17.06 -1.88
CA PHE A 152 -0.50 -17.99 -2.97
C PHE A 152 -0.45 -17.24 -4.31
N SER A 153 0.26 -17.80 -5.28
CA SER A 153 0.29 -17.33 -6.66
C SER A 153 0.51 -18.52 -7.56
N THR A 154 -0.23 -18.59 -8.67
CA THR A 154 0.08 -19.49 -9.79
C THR A 154 0.90 -18.80 -10.88
N GLU A 155 1.08 -17.48 -10.80
CA GLU A 155 1.88 -16.72 -11.75
C GLU A 155 3.35 -17.09 -11.58
N THR A 156 4.04 -17.31 -12.69
CA THR A 156 5.48 -17.57 -12.75
C THR A 156 6.17 -16.50 -13.60
N ARG A 157 7.52 -16.49 -13.61
CA ARG A 157 8.30 -15.60 -14.48
C ARG A 157 7.98 -15.81 -15.97
N THR A 158 7.68 -17.04 -16.37
CA THR A 158 7.43 -17.44 -17.76
C THR A 158 5.95 -17.41 -18.15
N ASP A 159 5.03 -17.57 -17.20
CA ASP A 159 3.60 -17.43 -17.40
C ASP A 159 3.00 -16.47 -16.35
N PRO A 160 2.87 -15.17 -16.67
CA PRO A 160 2.30 -14.18 -15.76
C PRO A 160 0.75 -14.24 -15.72
N SER A 161 0.13 -15.27 -16.30
CA SER A 161 -1.31 -15.52 -16.20
C SER A 161 -1.64 -16.45 -15.03
N GLY A 162 -2.82 -16.28 -14.45
CA GLY A 162 -3.25 -17.12 -13.34
C GLY A 162 -3.88 -16.33 -12.20
N PHE A 163 -3.74 -16.84 -10.98
CA PHE A 163 -4.45 -16.36 -9.81
C PHE A 163 -3.51 -16.17 -8.62
N SER A 164 -3.70 -15.07 -7.90
CA SER A 164 -2.92 -14.71 -6.71
C SER A 164 -3.82 -14.31 -5.55
N ILE A 165 -3.40 -14.64 -4.32
CA ILE A 165 -4.03 -14.20 -3.07
C ILE A 165 -2.97 -13.59 -2.16
N ALA A 166 -3.27 -12.43 -1.57
CA ALA A 166 -2.45 -11.82 -0.53
C ALA A 166 -3.27 -11.33 0.66
N LEU A 167 -2.60 -11.20 1.80
CA LEU A 167 -3.10 -10.47 2.97
C LEU A 167 -2.25 -9.23 3.21
N ALA A 168 -2.85 -8.17 3.72
CA ALA A 168 -2.14 -7.04 4.28
C ALA A 168 -2.77 -6.62 5.61
N ALA A 169 -2.01 -5.87 6.41
CA ALA A 169 -2.51 -5.24 7.63
C ALA A 169 -2.12 -3.76 7.63
N ALA A 170 -2.86 -2.94 6.88
CA ALA A 170 -2.57 -1.52 6.80
C ALA A 170 -2.76 -0.88 8.18
N THR A 171 -1.74 -0.20 8.69
CA THR A 171 -1.74 0.41 10.02
C THR A 171 -1.59 1.92 9.87
N TYR A 172 -2.50 2.66 10.49
CA TYR A 172 -2.55 4.11 10.45
C TYR A 172 -2.09 4.66 11.79
N LEU A 173 -1.06 5.47 11.76
CA LEU A 173 -0.48 6.09 12.95
C LEU A 173 -1.17 7.44 13.18
N PRO A 174 -1.54 7.78 14.42
CA PRO A 174 -2.26 9.00 14.76
C PRO A 174 -1.33 10.21 14.74
N THR A 175 -0.88 10.58 13.55
CA THR A 175 0.01 11.72 13.32
C THR A 175 -0.75 12.95 12.83
N GLY A 176 -1.94 12.75 12.28
CA GLY A 176 -2.80 13.83 11.81
C GLY A 176 -3.54 14.55 12.93
N ASN A 177 -3.96 15.78 12.63
CA ASN A 177 -4.81 16.56 13.53
C ASN A 177 -6.29 16.20 13.30
N ALA A 178 -6.88 15.47 14.25
CA ALA A 178 -8.30 15.09 14.19
C ALA A 178 -9.24 16.31 14.14
N ALA A 179 -8.94 17.39 14.86
CA ALA A 179 -9.75 18.62 14.84
C ALA A 179 -9.89 19.24 13.44
N ASN A 180 -8.95 18.94 12.53
CA ASN A 180 -8.95 19.44 11.15
C ASN A 180 -9.28 18.37 10.10
N TYR A 181 -9.82 17.20 10.50
CA TYR A 181 -10.10 16.05 9.62
C TYR A 181 -8.86 15.43 8.94
N GLN A 182 -7.67 15.67 9.51
CA GLN A 182 -6.40 15.19 8.97
C GLN A 182 -6.00 13.82 9.53
N GLY A 183 -6.74 13.28 10.50
CA GLY A 183 -6.49 11.98 11.12
C GLY A 183 -7.62 11.62 12.08
N GLU A 184 -7.54 10.46 12.71
CA GLU A 184 -8.56 10.02 13.69
C GLU A 184 -8.04 10.06 15.15
N GLY A 185 -6.81 10.51 15.40
CA GLY A 185 -6.24 10.61 16.75
C GLY A 185 -5.95 9.27 17.46
N GLY A 186 -6.44 8.15 16.91
CA GLY A 186 -6.17 6.78 17.35
C GLY A 186 -5.42 5.94 16.30
N VAL A 187 -4.74 4.88 16.75
CA VAL A 187 -4.12 3.90 15.83
C VAL A 187 -5.21 3.06 15.20
N ARG A 188 -5.27 3.01 13.88
CA ARG A 188 -6.25 2.17 13.14
C ARG A 188 -5.53 1.03 12.43
N VAL A 189 -6.20 -0.10 12.30
CA VAL A 189 -5.65 -1.26 11.59
C VAL A 189 -6.69 -1.81 10.64
N GLU A 190 -6.29 -2.04 9.40
CA GLU A 190 -7.14 -2.59 8.35
C GLU A 190 -6.51 -3.88 7.80
N PRO A 191 -6.87 -5.05 8.35
CA PRO A 191 -6.63 -6.32 7.70
C PRO A 191 -7.38 -6.33 6.36
N ARG A 192 -6.66 -6.64 5.29
CA ARG A 192 -7.21 -6.67 3.93
C ARG A 192 -6.81 -7.96 3.23
N LEU A 193 -7.76 -8.54 2.51
CA LEU A 193 -7.59 -9.67 1.61
C LEU A 193 -7.65 -9.15 0.17
N ALA A 194 -6.68 -9.55 -0.65
CA ALA A 194 -6.63 -9.19 -2.05
C ALA A 194 -6.57 -10.45 -2.91
N MET A 195 -7.24 -10.39 -4.06
CA MET A 195 -7.24 -11.43 -5.07
C MET A 195 -6.97 -10.81 -6.43
N ASP A 196 -6.07 -11.42 -7.20
CA ASP A 196 -5.82 -11.06 -8.60
C ASP A 196 -6.09 -12.25 -9.51
N TYR A 197 -6.66 -11.98 -10.68
CA TYR A 197 -6.74 -12.92 -11.78
C TYR A 197 -6.22 -12.28 -13.07
N ALA A 198 -5.17 -12.87 -13.62
CA ALA A 198 -4.49 -12.41 -14.82
C ALA A 198 -4.84 -13.29 -16.02
N LEU A 199 -5.34 -12.68 -17.08
CA LEU A 199 -5.66 -13.35 -18.33
C LEU A 199 -4.43 -13.39 -19.23
N LYS A 200 -4.36 -14.39 -20.12
CA LYS A 200 -3.33 -14.49 -21.16
C LYS A 200 -3.30 -13.30 -22.12
N SER A 201 -4.37 -12.50 -22.16
CA SER A 201 -4.43 -11.25 -22.93
C SER A 201 -3.68 -10.08 -22.30
N GLY A 202 -3.16 -10.24 -21.08
CA GLY A 202 -2.54 -9.17 -20.29
C GLY A 202 -3.52 -8.34 -19.45
N VAL A 203 -4.83 -8.57 -19.60
CA VAL A 203 -5.85 -7.97 -18.72
C VAL A 203 -5.78 -8.60 -17.34
N ARG A 204 -5.84 -7.77 -16.29
CA ARG A 204 -5.93 -8.26 -14.91
C ARG A 204 -7.20 -7.77 -14.24
N ILE A 205 -7.74 -8.61 -13.36
CA ILE A 205 -8.94 -8.37 -12.57
C ILE A 205 -8.56 -8.47 -11.10
N ASN A 206 -9.00 -7.51 -10.30
CA ASN A 206 -8.69 -7.44 -8.88
C ASN A 206 -9.93 -7.24 -8.02
N ALA A 207 -9.90 -7.86 -6.84
CA ALA A 207 -10.87 -7.64 -5.78
C ALA A 207 -10.14 -7.53 -4.43
N ASN A 208 -10.59 -6.58 -3.63
CA ASN A 208 -10.13 -6.34 -2.27
C ASN A 208 -11.33 -6.38 -1.30
N ALA A 209 -11.12 -6.94 -0.11
CA ALA A 209 -12.04 -6.86 1.01
C ALA A 209 -11.24 -6.60 2.28
N GLY A 210 -11.69 -5.65 3.11
CA GLY A 210 -11.00 -5.25 4.31
C GLY A 210 -11.94 -4.95 5.46
N TYR A 211 -11.36 -4.82 6.65
CA TYR A 211 -12.10 -4.49 7.86
C TYR A 211 -11.31 -3.44 8.65
N MET A 212 -11.77 -2.20 8.66
CA MET A 212 -11.13 -1.12 9.39
C MET A 212 -11.50 -1.22 10.86
N LEU A 213 -10.51 -1.55 11.70
CA LEU A 213 -10.62 -1.55 13.16
C LEU A 213 -10.29 -0.16 13.69
N ARG A 214 -11.24 0.45 14.41
CA ARG A 214 -11.08 1.73 15.09
C ARG A 214 -11.21 1.53 16.61
N PRO A 215 -10.18 1.91 17.40
CA PRO A 215 -10.22 1.70 18.85
C PRO A 215 -11.22 2.61 19.57
N ASP A 216 -11.54 3.77 19.00
CA ASP A 216 -12.45 4.75 19.57
C ASP A 216 -13.60 5.00 18.58
N HIS A 217 -14.85 4.90 19.04
CA HIS A 217 -16.02 5.31 18.26
C HIS A 217 -16.04 6.83 18.21
N GLN A 218 -16.04 7.40 17.02
CA GLN A 218 -16.13 8.85 16.84
C GLN A 218 -17.51 9.21 16.33
N ALA A 219 -18.17 10.17 16.97
CA ALA A 219 -19.47 10.64 16.56
C ALA A 219 -19.43 12.14 16.30
N PHE A 220 -19.74 12.55 15.07
CA PHE A 220 -19.96 13.95 14.75
C PHE A 220 -21.43 14.16 14.35
N ARG A 221 -22.22 14.69 15.30
CA ARG A 221 -23.68 14.90 15.15
C ARG A 221 -24.43 13.60 14.79
N ASN A 222 -24.94 13.48 13.56
CA ASN A 222 -25.68 12.31 13.07
C ASN A 222 -24.80 11.32 12.29
N LEU A 223 -23.50 11.58 12.21
CA LEU A 223 -22.54 10.69 11.57
C LEU A 223 -21.77 9.93 12.66
N GLU A 224 -21.90 8.61 12.65
CA GLU A 224 -21.11 7.72 13.49
C GLU A 224 -20.01 7.07 12.64
N VAL A 225 -18.76 7.22 13.07
CA VAL A 225 -17.61 6.58 12.45
C VAL A 225 -17.12 5.48 13.39
N SER A 226 -17.48 4.25 13.02
CA SER A 226 -17.19 3.00 13.74
C SER A 226 -16.36 2.05 12.87
N ASP A 227 -16.24 0.79 13.26
CA ASP A 227 -15.62 -0.23 12.42
C ASP A 227 -16.31 -0.32 11.05
N THR A 228 -15.51 -0.40 9.97
CA THR A 228 -16.01 -0.32 8.60
C THR A 228 -15.58 -1.55 7.81
N LEU A 229 -16.53 -2.20 7.14
CA LEU A 229 -16.20 -3.14 6.08
C LEU A 229 -15.79 -2.35 4.83
N THR A 230 -14.56 -2.54 4.37
CA THR A 230 -14.06 -1.91 3.14
C THR A 230 -14.04 -2.92 2.00
N TRP A 231 -14.22 -2.44 0.78
CA TRP A 231 -14.16 -3.28 -0.41
C TRP A 231 -13.69 -2.47 -1.61
N GLY A 232 -13.15 -3.19 -2.61
CA GLY A 232 -12.78 -2.58 -3.87
C GLY A 232 -12.67 -3.58 -5.00
N ALA A 233 -12.83 -3.11 -6.22
CA ALA A 233 -12.61 -3.88 -7.43
C ALA A 233 -11.91 -3.01 -8.48
N ALA A 234 -10.95 -3.59 -9.18
CA ALA A 234 -10.17 -2.88 -10.18
C ALA A 234 -9.90 -3.76 -11.40
N LEU A 235 -9.66 -3.11 -12.54
CA LEU A 235 -9.12 -3.76 -13.73
C LEU A 235 -7.79 -3.11 -14.09
N ASP A 236 -6.90 -3.88 -14.70
CA ASP A 236 -5.73 -3.36 -15.38
C ASP A 236 -5.81 -3.74 -16.86
N LEU A 237 -5.94 -2.73 -17.73
CA LEU A 237 -6.21 -2.88 -19.15
C LEU A 237 -5.05 -2.31 -19.97
N PRO A 238 -4.18 -3.15 -20.57
CA PRO A 238 -3.13 -2.66 -21.46
C PRO A 238 -3.74 -2.06 -22.74
N LEU A 239 -3.36 -0.81 -23.06
CA LEU A 239 -3.90 -0.03 -24.17
C LEU A 239 -2.98 -0.10 -25.40
N GLY A 240 -3.09 -1.19 -26.16
CA GLY A 240 -2.38 -1.37 -27.44
C GLY A 240 -0.86 -1.51 -27.35
N THR A 241 -0.26 -1.16 -26.21
CA THR A 241 1.15 -1.33 -25.87
C THR A 241 1.26 -1.77 -24.40
N PRO A 242 2.31 -2.50 -24.01
CA PRO A 242 2.55 -2.86 -22.60
C PRO A 242 3.03 -1.67 -21.74
N LYS A 243 3.13 -0.46 -22.31
CA LYS A 243 3.62 0.73 -21.62
C LYS A 243 2.52 1.67 -21.16
N VAL A 244 1.28 1.43 -21.57
CA VAL A 244 0.15 2.30 -21.24
C VAL A 244 -1.00 1.43 -20.79
N HIS A 245 -1.47 1.68 -19.56
CA HIS A 245 -2.48 0.90 -18.90
C HIS A 245 -3.63 1.81 -18.46
N LEU A 246 -4.86 1.38 -18.71
CA LEU A 246 -6.06 2.00 -18.16
C LEU A 246 -6.52 1.19 -16.95
N VAL A 247 -6.65 1.87 -15.81
CA VAL A 247 -6.96 1.29 -14.51
C VAL A 247 -8.24 1.92 -13.97
N PRO A 248 -9.43 1.40 -14.33
CA PRO A 248 -10.66 1.75 -13.64
C PRO A 248 -10.76 1.00 -12.32
N GLU A 249 -11.19 1.69 -11.27
CA GLU A 249 -11.33 1.16 -9.92
C GLU A 249 -12.60 1.71 -9.26
N VAL A 250 -13.28 0.85 -8.51
CA VAL A 250 -14.41 1.22 -7.65
C VAL A 250 -14.10 0.72 -6.25
N PHE A 251 -14.35 1.53 -5.24
CA PHE A 251 -14.14 1.17 -3.85
C PHE A 251 -15.16 1.85 -2.96
N GLY A 252 -15.35 1.29 -1.77
CA GLY A 252 -16.27 1.85 -0.80
C GLY A 252 -16.13 1.24 0.58
N GLY A 253 -16.93 1.78 1.49
CA GLY A 253 -17.07 1.31 2.86
C GLY A 253 -18.53 1.03 3.21
N ALA A 254 -18.75 0.27 4.27
CA ALA A 254 -20.02 0.21 4.97
C ALA A 254 -19.73 0.14 6.47
N ALA A 255 -20.19 1.15 7.22
CA ALA A 255 -20.15 1.10 8.68
C ALA A 255 -21.00 -0.07 9.19
N LEU A 256 -20.53 -0.76 10.24
CA LEU A 256 -21.14 -2.00 10.72
C LEU A 256 -21.96 -1.83 12.00
N GLU A 257 -22.03 -0.60 12.54
CA GLU A 257 -22.65 -0.32 13.82
C GLU A 257 -23.64 0.84 13.67
N GLY A 258 -24.89 0.60 14.09
CA GLY A 258 -26.05 1.48 13.91
C GLY A 258 -27.35 0.67 13.82
N ASP A 259 -28.47 1.22 14.31
CA ASP A 259 -29.81 0.58 14.19
C ASP A 259 -30.35 0.60 12.74
N SER A 260 -29.75 1.44 11.88
CA SER A 260 -29.94 1.53 10.43
C SER A 260 -28.63 1.98 9.78
N ILE A 261 -28.27 1.42 8.62
CA ILE A 261 -27.14 1.89 7.81
C ILE A 261 -27.70 2.89 6.80
N ASP A 262 -27.32 4.16 6.94
CA ASP A 262 -27.75 5.23 6.03
C ASP A 262 -26.74 5.41 4.87
N ALA A 263 -27.14 6.12 3.81
CA ALA A 263 -26.31 6.27 2.61
C ALA A 263 -24.99 6.99 2.91
N GLU A 264 -25.01 7.88 3.90
CA GLU A 264 -23.88 8.69 4.36
C GLU A 264 -22.75 7.86 4.98
N GLU A 265 -23.07 6.64 5.45
CA GLU A 265 -22.15 5.69 6.08
C GLU A 265 -21.68 4.60 5.10
N MET A 266 -22.12 4.70 3.84
CA MET A 266 -21.76 3.80 2.74
C MET A 266 -21.11 4.55 1.57
N PRO A 267 -19.97 5.24 1.78
CA PRO A 267 -19.32 5.97 0.72
C PRO A 267 -18.89 5.01 -0.40
N ILE A 268 -19.23 5.35 -1.65
CA ILE A 268 -18.77 4.63 -2.84
C ILE A 268 -18.18 5.64 -3.81
N GLU A 269 -16.98 5.35 -4.29
CA GLU A 269 -16.28 6.14 -5.28
C GLU A 269 -15.84 5.30 -6.48
N VAL A 270 -15.84 5.93 -7.64
CA VAL A 270 -15.28 5.36 -8.88
C VAL A 270 -14.19 6.28 -9.38
N VAL A 271 -13.04 5.69 -9.69
CA VAL A 271 -11.87 6.38 -10.23
C VAL A 271 -11.36 5.66 -11.47
N ALA A 272 -10.66 6.39 -12.34
CA ALA A 272 -9.91 5.81 -13.43
C ALA A 272 -8.56 6.51 -13.57
N GLY A 273 -7.51 5.72 -13.74
CA GLY A 273 -6.15 6.20 -13.94
C GLY A 273 -5.56 5.67 -15.25
N LEU A 274 -4.78 6.49 -15.92
CA LEU A 274 -3.82 6.06 -16.93
C LEU A 274 -2.47 5.91 -16.25
N LYS A 275 -1.86 4.74 -16.37
CA LYS A 275 -0.47 4.49 -15.99
C LYS A 275 0.37 4.41 -17.25
N ILE A 276 1.39 5.24 -17.31
CA ILE A 276 2.32 5.32 -18.43
C ILE A 276 3.68 4.90 -17.89
N LEU A 277 4.33 3.96 -18.57
CA LEU A 277 5.64 3.42 -18.24
C LEU A 277 6.64 3.81 -19.34
N PRO A 278 7.20 5.04 -19.33
CA PRO A 278 8.18 5.46 -20.33
C PRO A 278 9.42 4.54 -20.36
N THR A 279 9.77 3.98 -19.20
CA THR A 279 10.86 3.03 -18.98
C THR A 279 10.40 1.98 -17.95
N GLU A 280 11.20 0.94 -17.75
CA GLU A 280 10.93 -0.09 -16.73
C GLU A 280 10.98 0.44 -15.28
N SER A 281 11.63 1.59 -15.07
CA SER A 281 11.85 2.18 -13.75
C SER A 281 10.95 3.37 -13.42
N PHE A 282 10.25 3.95 -14.40
CA PHE A 282 9.44 5.15 -14.18
C PHE A 282 8.00 4.88 -14.54
N ILE A 283 7.09 5.24 -13.64
CA ILE A 283 5.65 5.15 -13.85
C ILE A 283 5.03 6.52 -13.59
N ILE A 284 4.26 7.01 -14.56
CA ILE A 284 3.45 8.22 -14.44
C ILE A 284 2.00 7.80 -14.34
N THR A 285 1.34 8.21 -13.27
CA THR A 285 -0.10 7.98 -13.05
C THR A 285 -0.82 9.31 -13.22
N LEU A 286 -1.89 9.34 -14.00
CA LEU A 286 -2.81 10.48 -14.06
C LEU A 286 -4.24 9.97 -14.06
N GLY A 287 -5.15 10.65 -13.39
CA GLY A 287 -6.54 10.21 -13.39
C GLY A 287 -7.46 11.10 -12.60
N GLY A 288 -8.67 10.61 -12.43
CA GLY A 288 -9.72 11.28 -11.68
C GLY A 288 -10.88 10.34 -11.40
N GLY A 289 -11.88 10.86 -10.72
CA GLY A 289 -13.05 10.09 -10.32
C GLY A 289 -14.10 10.96 -9.66
N ALA A 290 -15.13 10.33 -9.13
CA ALA A 290 -16.24 10.98 -8.46
C ALA A 290 -16.93 10.02 -7.50
N GLY A 291 -17.64 10.60 -6.53
CA GLY A 291 -18.61 9.89 -5.70
C GLY A 291 -19.76 9.32 -6.51
N VAL A 292 -20.11 8.07 -6.21
CA VAL A 292 -21.34 7.43 -6.69
C VAL A 292 -22.42 7.45 -5.60
N VAL A 293 -22.01 7.20 -4.36
CA VAL A 293 -22.86 7.34 -3.17
C VAL A 293 -22.22 8.39 -2.28
N GLN A 294 -22.93 9.50 -2.10
CA GLN A 294 -22.46 10.58 -1.24
C GLN A 294 -22.48 10.11 0.21
N GLY A 295 -21.32 10.20 0.83
CA GLY A 295 -21.08 9.89 2.23
C GLY A 295 -19.83 10.64 2.69
N PHE A 296 -19.45 10.48 3.95
CA PHE A 296 -18.31 11.23 4.48
C PHE A 296 -17.04 10.92 3.67
N GLY A 297 -16.33 11.97 3.25
CA GLY A 297 -15.07 11.81 2.49
C GLY A 297 -15.23 11.54 1.01
N THR A 298 -16.47 11.31 0.54
CA THR A 298 -16.78 11.13 -0.89
C THR A 298 -16.83 12.51 -1.57
N PRO A 299 -15.93 12.82 -2.51
CA PRO A 299 -15.96 14.09 -3.21
C PRO A 299 -16.94 14.08 -4.38
N ASP A 300 -17.38 15.28 -4.79
CA ASP A 300 -18.13 15.47 -6.04
C ASP A 300 -17.26 15.10 -7.25
N TYR A 301 -15.99 15.48 -7.21
CA TYR A 301 -14.97 14.95 -8.10
C TYR A 301 -13.59 14.96 -7.47
N ARG A 302 -12.70 14.11 -8.00
CA ARG A 302 -11.28 14.10 -7.67
C ARG A 302 -10.41 14.09 -8.92
N ALA A 303 -9.23 14.67 -8.80
CA ALA A 303 -8.17 14.58 -9.79
C ALA A 303 -6.86 14.18 -9.10
N PHE A 304 -6.04 13.38 -9.77
CA PHE A 304 -4.78 12.94 -9.19
C PHE A 304 -3.67 12.76 -10.23
N PHE A 305 -2.44 12.88 -9.73
CA PHE A 305 -1.20 12.70 -10.49
C PHE A 305 -0.16 12.00 -9.61
N GLY A 306 0.57 11.07 -10.18
CA GLY A 306 1.66 10.35 -9.52
C GLY A 306 2.89 10.23 -10.40
N LEU A 307 4.07 10.35 -9.79
CA LEU A 307 5.35 10.03 -10.40
C LEU A 307 6.06 9.02 -9.50
N SER A 308 6.30 7.83 -10.03
CA SER A 308 6.87 6.70 -9.32
C SER A 308 8.19 6.30 -9.94
N TYR A 309 9.19 6.09 -9.08
CA TYR A 309 10.43 5.43 -9.43
C TYR A 309 10.42 4.03 -8.80
N ARG A 310 10.69 3.02 -9.63
CA ARG A 310 10.83 1.61 -9.24
C ARG A 310 12.23 1.16 -9.58
N HIS A 311 12.98 0.77 -8.56
CA HIS A 311 14.20 0.00 -8.74
C HIS A 311 13.82 -1.47 -8.83
N GLN A 312 14.17 -2.11 -9.95
CA GLN A 312 14.08 -3.55 -10.09
C GLN A 312 15.46 -4.13 -9.72
N PRO A 313 15.51 -5.18 -8.89
CA PRO A 313 16.74 -5.89 -8.60
C PRO A 313 17.28 -6.52 -9.90
N ASP A 314 18.60 -6.70 -9.97
CA ASP A 314 19.21 -7.47 -11.05
C ASP A 314 18.70 -8.92 -11.01
N ASN A 315 18.41 -9.51 -12.17
CA ASN A 315 17.78 -10.82 -12.29
C ASN A 315 18.82 -11.94 -12.13
N ASP A 316 19.19 -12.27 -10.90
CA ASP A 316 20.22 -13.27 -10.50
C ASP A 316 19.68 -14.17 -9.37
N PRO A 317 18.87 -15.19 -9.67
CA PRO A 317 18.11 -15.91 -8.64
C PRO A 317 18.96 -16.89 -7.81
N ASP A 318 20.06 -17.41 -8.34
CA ASP A 318 21.00 -18.28 -7.61
C ASP A 318 22.20 -17.52 -7.00
N GLY A 319 22.40 -16.26 -7.40
CA GLY A 319 23.38 -15.36 -6.81
C GLY A 319 24.80 -15.63 -7.28
N ASP A 320 24.99 -16.28 -8.43
CA ASP A 320 26.31 -16.54 -8.98
C ASP A 320 26.90 -15.32 -9.72
N GLY A 321 26.11 -14.28 -9.99
CA GLY A 321 26.53 -13.03 -10.63
C GLY A 321 26.33 -13.00 -12.16
N ILE A 322 25.72 -14.02 -12.75
CA ILE A 322 25.31 -14.07 -14.15
C ILE A 322 23.83 -13.68 -14.22
N LEU A 323 23.52 -12.66 -15.03
CA LEU A 323 22.22 -12.01 -14.98
C LEU A 323 21.30 -12.47 -16.12
N GLY A 324 20.07 -12.83 -15.76
CA GLY A 324 18.94 -12.94 -16.67
C GLY A 324 19.12 -13.96 -17.78
N ASP A 325 18.92 -13.56 -19.03
CA ASP A 325 18.99 -14.49 -20.17
C ASP A 325 20.41 -14.99 -20.48
N ALA A 326 21.43 -14.42 -19.83
CA ALA A 326 22.80 -14.92 -19.91
C ALA A 326 23.02 -16.16 -19.03
N ASP A 327 22.16 -16.34 -18.02
CA ASP A 327 22.15 -17.47 -17.09
C ASP A 327 21.12 -18.49 -17.60
N GLN A 328 21.63 -19.63 -18.07
CA GLN A 328 20.84 -20.72 -18.63
C GLN A 328 20.28 -21.66 -17.56
N CYS A 329 20.83 -21.62 -16.33
CA CYS A 329 20.37 -22.41 -15.21
C CYS A 329 20.02 -21.51 -14.01
N PRO A 330 18.93 -20.71 -14.08
CA PRO A 330 18.66 -19.64 -13.10
C PRO A 330 18.42 -20.03 -11.65
N ASP A 331 18.40 -21.33 -11.36
CA ASP A 331 18.18 -21.90 -10.05
C ASP A 331 19.40 -22.72 -9.56
N GLU A 332 20.46 -22.85 -10.37
CA GLU A 332 21.64 -23.66 -10.11
C GLU A 332 22.91 -22.83 -10.32
N PRO A 333 23.59 -22.43 -9.24
CA PRO A 333 24.73 -21.52 -9.36
C PRO A 333 25.89 -22.17 -10.11
N GLU A 334 26.44 -21.44 -11.07
CA GLU A 334 27.65 -21.77 -11.84
C GLU A 334 28.83 -22.17 -10.95
N ASP A 335 29.54 -23.24 -11.31
CA ASP A 335 30.72 -23.74 -10.59
C ASP A 335 32.02 -23.27 -11.21
N LYS A 336 32.20 -21.94 -11.27
CA LYS A 336 33.36 -21.17 -11.78
C LYS A 336 34.75 -21.85 -11.69
N ASP A 337 35.01 -22.80 -12.56
CA ASP A 337 36.23 -23.59 -12.61
C ASP A 337 37.05 -23.30 -13.88
N GLY A 338 36.51 -22.47 -14.77
CA GLY A 338 37.12 -22.04 -16.02
C GLY A 338 36.61 -22.80 -17.25
N PHE A 339 35.70 -23.77 -17.07
CA PHE A 339 35.00 -24.46 -18.14
C PHE A 339 33.59 -23.87 -18.30
N GLU A 340 33.25 -23.46 -19.52
CA GLU A 340 31.94 -22.93 -19.92
C GLU A 340 31.22 -21.90 -19.00
N ASP A 341 31.90 -21.29 -18.01
CA ASP A 341 31.43 -20.33 -16.99
C ASP A 341 30.51 -19.18 -17.46
N ALA A 342 30.42 -18.92 -18.77
CA ALA A 342 29.61 -17.85 -19.34
C ALA A 342 28.16 -18.26 -19.61
N ASN A 343 27.83 -19.54 -19.50
CA ASN A 343 26.47 -20.06 -19.71
C ASN A 343 25.61 -20.00 -18.44
N GLY A 344 26.21 -19.88 -17.25
CA GLY A 344 25.52 -19.84 -15.96
C GLY A 344 24.87 -21.17 -15.61
N CYS A 345 25.50 -22.29 -15.96
CA CYS A 345 25.06 -23.63 -15.67
C CYS A 345 26.23 -24.42 -15.09
N PRO A 346 26.07 -25.08 -13.93
CA PRO A 346 27.15 -25.85 -13.36
C PRO A 346 27.51 -27.05 -14.24
N ASP A 347 28.79 -27.19 -14.54
CA ASP A 347 29.36 -28.25 -15.35
C ASP A 347 30.05 -29.27 -14.42
N LEU A 348 29.28 -30.21 -13.86
CA LEU A 348 29.76 -31.15 -12.83
C LEU A 348 30.67 -32.29 -13.34
N ASP A 349 30.79 -32.42 -14.66
CA ASP A 349 31.59 -33.42 -15.40
C ASP A 349 31.93 -32.82 -16.77
N ASN A 350 32.97 -31.98 -16.79
CA ASN A 350 33.35 -31.14 -17.92
C ASN A 350 33.65 -31.92 -19.21
N ASP A 351 34.20 -33.13 -19.12
CA ASP A 351 34.54 -33.97 -20.28
C ASP A 351 33.54 -35.11 -20.57
N GLN A 352 32.54 -35.27 -19.71
CA GLN A 352 31.39 -36.17 -19.85
C GLN A 352 31.77 -37.65 -19.87
N ASP A 353 32.83 -38.05 -19.17
CA ASP A 353 33.26 -39.45 -19.10
C ASP A 353 32.49 -40.29 -18.05
N GLY A 354 31.78 -39.61 -17.14
CA GLY A 354 31.00 -40.14 -16.04
C GLY A 354 31.65 -40.06 -14.65
N ILE A 355 32.82 -39.42 -14.51
CA ILE A 355 33.51 -39.13 -13.26
C ILE A 355 33.32 -37.63 -12.94
N PRO A 356 32.68 -37.27 -11.81
CA PRO A 356 32.50 -35.86 -11.48
C PRO A 356 33.85 -35.13 -11.30
N ASP A 357 33.96 -33.88 -11.71
CA ASP A 357 35.22 -33.12 -11.71
C ASP A 357 35.90 -33.08 -10.34
N THR A 358 35.10 -33.04 -9.26
CA THR A 358 35.60 -33.10 -7.87
C THR A 358 36.31 -34.40 -7.49
N ALA A 359 36.08 -35.47 -8.25
CA ALA A 359 36.67 -36.79 -8.09
C ALA A 359 37.63 -37.15 -9.23
N ASP A 360 37.76 -36.29 -10.24
CA ASP A 360 38.63 -36.47 -11.40
C ASP A 360 40.00 -35.79 -11.20
N GLN A 361 41.07 -36.49 -11.57
CA GLN A 361 42.43 -35.94 -11.59
C GLN A 361 42.68 -35.08 -12.82
N CYS A 362 41.97 -35.34 -13.91
CA CYS A 362 42.07 -34.64 -15.18
C CYS A 362 40.69 -34.20 -15.67
N PRO A 363 40.00 -33.24 -15.00
CA PRO A 363 38.61 -32.84 -15.27
C PRO A 363 38.26 -32.48 -16.74
N ASN A 364 39.26 -32.26 -17.59
CA ASN A 364 39.05 -31.83 -18.98
C ASN A 364 39.53 -32.90 -19.99
N GLU A 365 39.91 -34.11 -19.53
CA GLU A 365 40.46 -35.18 -20.35
C GLU A 365 39.79 -36.53 -20.02
N ALA A 366 38.81 -36.91 -20.85
CA ALA A 366 37.99 -38.10 -20.62
C ALA A 366 38.83 -39.38 -20.39
N GLU A 367 38.54 -40.09 -19.31
CA GLU A 367 39.19 -41.35 -18.90
C GLU A 367 39.06 -42.41 -20.00
N ASP A 368 40.19 -43.04 -20.34
CA ASP A 368 40.17 -44.25 -21.14
C ASP A 368 39.75 -45.43 -20.25
N LYS A 369 38.56 -45.99 -20.51
CA LYS A 369 37.98 -47.12 -19.75
C LYS A 369 38.73 -48.43 -20.00
N ASP A 370 40.01 -48.51 -19.61
CA ASP A 370 40.90 -49.64 -19.89
C ASP A 370 40.88 -50.76 -18.83
N GLY A 371 40.24 -50.51 -17.67
CA GLY A 371 39.66 -51.54 -16.79
C GLY A 371 40.57 -52.11 -15.71
#